data_AF-A0A1F7V9X7-F1
#
_entry.id   AF-A0A1F7V9X7-F1
#
_cell.length_a   1.000
_cell.length_b   1.000
_cell.length_c   1.000
_cell.angle_alpha   90.00
_cell.angle_beta   90.00
_cell.angle_gamma   90.00
#
_symmetry.space_group_name_H-M   'P 1'
#
loop_
_entity.id
_entity.type
_entity.pdbx_description
1 polymer ?
#
loop_
_entity_poly.entity_id
_entity_poly.type
_entity_poly.pdbx_seq_one_letter_code
_entity_poly.pdbx_strand_id
1 'polypeptide(L)'
;MLCIAFFGQPGSGKSTLAKQVAMHLRTRVVEASTAVVFPIAAHVEKLPSEARLIEQLRQLAKRKSVVSREEAIKTFDRLRSKYGSDFIARALHELYVDNAFPPPAKEGPGEVSIVFSGLRGVDNAKYCRLHNDFVVYLDVDDATAVRRLMRSRGYTKQQAVDELKKENALYRTTQIKKIANLVIDTASTSIPRSITQIVNAIEKQNQMCTRCVNTAKNPAIRFEKNGLCHICDAYQKHFDPNHLQEELEFLESFIGTGSNKHDILVGLSGGKDSTATLLSIKQMGFNPLAVTFNLGYLPHTTVPRSKEMAKLLSTPHEEIDIRSYVRPIDHASYEKTVALYEKPFTLKTKLAFQKAYAEGRKHYSVKCKHSPVFVRTCQLCRRMVIRAYYDETLKRGARAIVLGINEWTNLSAAQSGKDYVVSGVRKLQPYKNKPAVYVFHLPFLLQRTSSETKRILKKIGWKPPTGEDFIESNSNSCLFARSTERMAKRLLGFHPDSTRLAREVTVGFITKEQALKALGKLHPYKDSPREVLKKAKILK
;
A
#
# COMPACT_ATOMS: atom_id res chain seq x y z
N MET A 1 -12.08 -11.51 9.80
CA MET A 1 -12.50 -11.57 11.21
C MET A 1 -11.46 -10.85 12.03
N LEU A 2 -11.79 -9.73 12.71
CA LEU A 2 -10.86 -9.08 13.64
C LEU A 2 -10.60 -10.06 14.81
N CYS A 3 -9.36 -10.28 15.20
CA CYS A 3 -8.97 -11.05 16.40
C CYS A 3 -8.10 -10.16 17.30
N ILE A 4 -8.47 -10.03 18.58
CA ILE A 4 -7.63 -9.44 19.63
C ILE A 4 -6.92 -10.57 20.38
N ALA A 5 -5.65 -10.80 20.13
CA ALA A 5 -4.86 -11.59 21.08
C ALA A 5 -4.29 -10.69 22.21
N PHE A 6 -4.02 -11.26 23.40
CA PHE A 6 -3.31 -10.56 24.48
C PHE A 6 -2.25 -11.41 25.26
N PHE A 7 -1.21 -10.73 25.75
CA PHE A 7 0.14 -11.07 26.19
C PHE A 7 0.37 -10.00 27.22
N GLY A 8 0.95 -10.36 28.35
CA GLY A 8 0.75 -9.51 29.49
C GLY A 8 1.83 -9.44 30.54
N GLN A 9 2.28 -8.23 30.84
CA GLN A 9 2.88 -7.85 32.12
C GLN A 9 1.83 -7.99 33.24
N PRO A 10 2.05 -8.80 34.28
CA PRO A 10 1.34 -8.79 35.56
C PRO A 10 1.04 -7.38 36.09
N GLY A 11 -0.11 -7.20 36.73
CA GLY A 11 -0.44 -5.94 37.40
C GLY A 11 -0.86 -4.76 36.51
N SER A 12 -0.85 -4.87 35.18
CA SER A 12 -1.20 -3.75 34.27
C SER A 12 -2.69 -3.60 33.92
N GLY A 13 -3.59 -4.43 34.46
CA GLY A 13 -5.03 -4.39 34.11
C GLY A 13 -5.39 -4.92 32.72
N LYS A 14 -4.40 -5.41 31.97
CA LYS A 14 -4.47 -5.95 30.61
C LYS A 14 -5.67 -6.84 30.25
N SER A 15 -5.98 -7.87 31.06
CA SER A 15 -7.00 -8.87 30.72
C SER A 15 -8.41 -8.28 30.79
N THR A 16 -8.63 -7.35 31.72
CA THR A 16 -9.89 -6.61 31.84
C THR A 16 -10.06 -5.67 30.65
N LEU A 17 -9.04 -4.87 30.35
CA LEU A 17 -9.08 -3.90 29.26
C LEU A 17 -9.27 -4.60 27.90
N ALA A 18 -8.55 -5.69 27.65
CA ALA A 18 -8.64 -6.41 26.38
C ALA A 18 -10.04 -7.03 26.16
N LYS A 19 -10.65 -7.63 27.20
CA LYS A 19 -12.02 -8.16 27.12
C LYS A 19 -13.05 -7.07 26.80
N GLN A 20 -12.89 -5.89 27.41
CA GLN A 20 -13.83 -4.78 27.19
C GLN A 20 -13.64 -4.13 25.82
N VAL A 21 -12.39 -3.93 25.36
CA VAL A 21 -12.13 -3.47 23.98
C VAL A 21 -12.68 -4.45 22.96
N ALA A 22 -12.53 -5.76 23.19
CA ALA A 22 -13.07 -6.79 22.31
C ALA A 22 -14.60 -6.75 22.18
N MET A 23 -15.29 -6.45 23.29
CA MET A 23 -16.74 -6.28 23.30
C MET A 23 -17.16 -5.10 22.41
N HIS A 24 -16.47 -3.95 22.50
CA HIS A 24 -16.78 -2.77 21.69
C HIS A 24 -16.53 -3.02 20.20
N LEU A 25 -15.43 -3.69 19.86
CA LEU A 25 -15.05 -3.98 18.47
C LEU A 25 -15.68 -5.25 17.90
N ARG A 26 -16.56 -5.94 18.66
CA ARG A 26 -17.22 -7.21 18.28
C ARG A 26 -16.23 -8.25 17.73
N THR A 27 -15.16 -8.49 18.49
CA THR A 27 -14.01 -9.30 18.06
C THR A 27 -13.65 -10.36 19.08
N ARG A 28 -12.95 -11.40 18.64
CA ARG A 28 -12.53 -12.52 19.50
C ARG A 28 -11.32 -12.14 20.35
N VAL A 29 -11.33 -12.57 21.60
CA VAL A 29 -10.17 -12.56 22.50
C VAL A 29 -9.37 -13.87 22.39
N VAL A 30 -8.05 -13.78 22.30
CA VAL A 30 -7.13 -14.93 22.34
C VAL A 30 -5.98 -14.68 23.34
N GLU A 31 -5.84 -15.48 24.40
CA GLU A 31 -4.69 -15.36 25.30
C GLU A 31 -3.55 -16.26 24.83
N ALA A 32 -2.33 -15.75 24.75
CA ALA A 32 -1.20 -16.58 24.34
C ALA A 32 -0.85 -17.69 25.34
N SER A 33 -1.12 -17.44 26.62
CA SER A 33 -1.03 -18.44 27.69
C SER A 33 -1.89 -19.64 27.35
N THR A 34 -3.16 -19.44 27.00
CA THR A 34 -4.09 -20.55 26.74
C THR A 34 -3.97 -21.11 25.33
N ALA A 35 -3.56 -20.29 24.35
CA ALA A 35 -3.44 -20.71 22.97
C ALA A 35 -2.11 -21.43 22.65
N VAL A 36 -1.03 -21.13 23.37
CA VAL A 36 0.32 -21.63 23.05
C VAL A 36 1.00 -22.23 24.28
N VAL A 37 1.09 -21.51 25.39
CA VAL A 37 1.95 -21.92 26.53
C VAL A 37 1.37 -23.11 27.30
N PHE A 38 0.12 -23.01 27.77
CA PHE A 38 -0.51 -24.03 28.61
C PHE A 38 -0.73 -25.37 27.90
N PRO A 39 -1.10 -25.41 26.60
CA PRO A 39 -1.19 -26.66 25.87
C PRO A 39 0.12 -27.44 25.78
N ILE A 40 1.27 -26.75 25.85
CA ILE A 40 2.60 -27.35 25.67
C ILE A 40 3.27 -27.68 27.00
N ALA A 41 2.86 -27.06 28.11
CA ALA A 41 3.59 -27.12 29.38
C ALA A 41 3.94 -28.54 29.85
N ALA A 42 3.00 -29.48 29.74
CA ALA A 42 3.20 -30.89 30.11
C ALA A 42 4.23 -31.65 29.24
N HIS A 43 4.58 -31.11 28.07
CA HIS A 43 5.47 -31.76 27.09
C HIS A 43 6.64 -30.85 26.68
N VAL A 44 6.94 -29.82 27.47
CA VAL A 44 7.96 -28.79 27.18
C VAL A 44 9.37 -29.36 26.99
N GLU A 45 9.69 -30.52 27.57
CA GLU A 45 11.01 -31.13 27.44
C GLU A 45 11.24 -31.79 26.06
N LYS A 46 10.15 -32.19 25.37
CA LYS A 46 10.20 -32.88 24.06
C LYS A 46 9.51 -32.07 22.96
N LEU A 47 9.97 -30.85 22.75
CA LEU A 47 9.44 -29.98 21.70
C LEU A 47 9.75 -30.55 20.29
N PRO A 48 8.80 -30.60 19.35
CA PRO A 48 9.02 -31.11 17.99
C PRO A 48 9.63 -30.05 17.05
N SER A 49 9.55 -30.22 15.73
CA SER A 49 9.78 -29.12 14.78
C SER A 49 8.69 -28.05 14.93
N GLU A 50 8.98 -26.82 14.50
CA GLU A 50 8.03 -25.71 14.65
C GLU A 50 6.71 -25.98 13.93
N ALA A 51 6.75 -26.41 12.67
CA ALA A 51 5.56 -26.74 11.89
C ALA A 51 4.70 -27.82 12.57
N ARG A 52 5.33 -28.86 13.13
CA ARG A 52 4.62 -29.92 13.85
C ARG A 52 4.01 -29.41 15.16
N LEU A 53 4.70 -28.50 15.84
CA LEU A 53 4.18 -27.87 17.05
C LEU A 53 2.92 -27.04 16.75
N ILE A 54 2.95 -26.23 15.68
CA ILE A 54 1.78 -25.44 15.29
C ILE A 54 0.60 -26.34 14.95
N GLU A 55 0.83 -27.44 14.24
CA GLU A 55 -0.21 -28.43 13.94
C GLU A 55 -0.80 -29.06 15.21
N GLN A 56 0.05 -29.42 16.18
CA GLN A 56 -0.42 -29.90 17.49
C GLN A 56 -1.23 -28.84 18.24
N LEU A 57 -0.81 -27.58 18.23
CA LEU A 57 -1.52 -26.48 18.88
C LEU A 57 -2.93 -26.30 18.29
N ARG A 58 -3.12 -26.47 16.98
CA ARG A 58 -4.44 -26.43 16.33
C ARG A 58 -5.40 -27.47 16.94
N GLN A 59 -4.89 -28.65 17.27
CA GLN A 59 -5.67 -29.75 17.83
C GLN A 59 -5.89 -29.59 19.34
N LEU A 60 -4.90 -29.04 20.06
CA LEU A 60 -4.89 -28.94 21.53
C LEU A 60 -5.64 -27.73 22.10
N ALA A 61 -5.90 -26.69 21.30
CA ALA A 61 -6.53 -25.43 21.73
C ALA A 61 -7.94 -25.56 22.39
N LYS A 62 -8.48 -26.78 22.51
CA LYS A 62 -9.77 -27.10 23.13
C LYS A 62 -9.69 -27.53 24.61
N ARG A 63 -8.52 -27.85 25.17
CA ARG A 63 -8.38 -28.32 26.57
C ARG A 63 -7.96 -27.18 27.51
N LYS A 64 -8.73 -26.94 28.58
CA LYS A 64 -8.36 -26.00 29.65
C LYS A 64 -7.42 -26.71 30.65
N SER A 65 -6.11 -26.68 30.42
CA SER A 65 -5.14 -26.99 31.47
C SER A 65 -4.78 -25.71 32.23
N VAL A 66 -4.87 -25.75 33.56
CA VAL A 66 -4.32 -24.70 34.43
C VAL A 66 -2.90 -25.10 34.76
N VAL A 67 -1.92 -24.29 34.35
CA VAL A 67 -0.49 -24.55 34.55
C VAL A 67 0.03 -23.56 35.60
N SER A 68 0.96 -24.00 36.46
CA SER A 68 1.56 -23.10 37.43
C SER A 68 2.34 -21.98 36.73
N ARG A 69 2.54 -20.86 37.42
CA ARG A 69 3.23 -19.71 36.83
C ARG A 69 4.69 -20.02 36.48
N GLU A 70 5.37 -20.77 37.35
CA GLU A 70 6.78 -21.14 37.16
C GLU A 70 6.94 -22.04 35.95
N GLU A 71 6.06 -23.04 35.81
CA GLU A 71 5.99 -23.87 34.61
C GLU A 71 5.69 -23.04 33.37
N ALA A 72 4.75 -22.09 33.42
CA ALA A 72 4.44 -21.23 32.28
C ALA A 72 5.63 -20.35 31.85
N ILE A 73 6.43 -19.85 32.82
CA ILE A 73 7.67 -19.11 32.53
C ILE A 73 8.70 -20.04 31.90
N LYS A 74 8.93 -21.22 32.48
CA LYS A 74 9.86 -22.24 31.96
C LYS A 74 9.48 -22.65 30.53
N THR A 75 8.19 -22.88 30.27
CA THR A 75 7.67 -23.20 28.95
C THR A 75 7.89 -22.07 27.96
N PHE A 76 7.57 -20.83 28.34
CA PHE A 76 7.84 -19.67 27.49
C PHE A 76 9.32 -19.56 27.14
N ASP A 77 10.21 -19.68 28.13
CA ASP A 77 11.66 -19.54 27.91
C ASP A 77 12.22 -20.67 27.04
N ARG A 78 11.69 -21.90 27.18
CA ARG A 78 12.08 -23.02 26.32
C ARG A 78 11.61 -22.83 24.88
N LEU A 79 10.37 -22.37 24.67
CA LEU A 79 9.84 -22.03 23.35
C LEU A 79 10.67 -20.91 22.70
N ARG A 80 10.98 -19.86 23.46
CA ARG A 80 11.84 -18.75 23.05
C ARG A 80 13.24 -19.22 22.64
N SER A 81 13.85 -20.08 23.46
CA SER A 81 15.21 -20.59 23.20
C SER A 81 15.25 -21.52 21.99
N LYS A 82 14.20 -22.30 21.73
CA LYS A 82 14.18 -23.28 20.66
C LYS A 82 13.76 -22.70 19.30
N TYR A 83 12.72 -21.86 19.29
CA TYR A 83 12.08 -21.36 18.07
C TYR A 83 12.30 -19.86 17.84
N GLY A 84 13.01 -19.18 18.75
CA GLY A 84 13.32 -17.76 18.62
C GLY A 84 12.42 -16.83 19.45
N SER A 85 12.89 -15.60 19.63
CA SER A 85 12.32 -14.62 20.55
C SER A 85 10.94 -14.07 20.17
N ASP A 86 10.52 -14.27 18.93
CA ASP A 86 9.24 -13.84 18.38
C ASP A 86 8.24 -15.00 18.15
N PHE A 87 8.60 -16.23 18.57
CA PHE A 87 7.85 -17.44 18.25
C PHE A 87 6.38 -17.34 18.65
N ILE A 88 6.05 -16.74 19.79
CA ILE A 88 4.65 -16.72 20.22
C ILE A 88 3.81 -15.81 19.32
N ALA A 89 4.36 -14.68 18.86
CA ALA A 89 3.66 -13.84 17.88
C ALA A 89 3.49 -14.57 16.53
N ARG A 90 4.51 -15.32 16.09
CA ARG A 90 4.46 -16.16 14.88
C ARG A 90 3.38 -17.24 15.00
N ALA A 91 3.37 -17.99 16.09
CA ALA A 91 2.39 -19.03 16.35
C ALA A 91 0.95 -18.50 16.36
N LEU A 92 0.71 -17.35 17.01
CA LEU A 92 -0.61 -16.74 17.02
C LEU A 92 -1.06 -16.25 15.64
N HIS A 93 -0.14 -15.71 14.84
CA HIS A 93 -0.42 -15.37 13.44
C HIS A 93 -0.85 -16.61 12.66
N GLU A 94 -0.08 -17.69 12.74
CA GLU A 94 -0.39 -18.90 11.98
C GLU A 94 -1.71 -19.57 12.42
N LEU A 95 -2.02 -19.53 13.72
CA LEU A 95 -3.23 -20.13 14.29
C LEU A 95 -4.51 -19.31 14.03
N TYR A 96 -4.41 -17.97 14.04
CA TYR A 96 -5.61 -17.10 14.11
C TYR A 96 -5.68 -16.02 13.04
N VAL A 97 -4.62 -15.79 12.27
CA VAL A 97 -4.55 -14.75 11.24
C VAL A 97 -4.44 -15.37 9.85
N ASP A 98 -3.48 -16.25 9.64
CA ASP A 98 -3.22 -16.83 8.31
C ASP A 98 -4.23 -17.93 7.95
N ASN A 99 -4.84 -18.59 8.95
CA ASN A 99 -5.74 -19.74 8.77
C ASN A 99 -7.12 -19.56 9.43
N ALA A 100 -7.66 -18.34 9.51
CA ALA A 100 -9.01 -18.12 10.04
C ALA A 100 -10.03 -18.98 9.26
N PHE A 101 -10.66 -19.95 9.95
CA PHE A 101 -11.73 -20.77 9.40
C PHE A 101 -13.07 -20.42 10.09
N PRO A 102 -14.13 -20.10 9.34
CA PRO A 102 -14.15 -19.94 7.89
C PRO A 102 -13.29 -18.74 7.46
N PRO A 103 -12.73 -18.76 6.24
CA PRO A 103 -12.07 -17.59 5.69
C PRO A 103 -13.01 -16.39 5.84
N PRO A 104 -12.51 -15.21 6.24
CA PRO A 104 -13.33 -14.02 6.25
C PRO A 104 -13.99 -13.88 4.88
N ALA A 105 -15.30 -13.60 4.88
CA ALA A 105 -16.01 -13.24 3.67
C ALA A 105 -15.15 -12.20 2.92
N LYS A 106 -14.80 -12.52 1.67
CA LYS A 106 -13.99 -11.67 0.80
C LYS A 106 -14.69 -10.32 0.65
N GLU A 107 -14.35 -9.33 1.46
CA GLU A 107 -14.67 -7.92 1.19
C GLU A 107 -13.95 -7.01 2.20
N GLY A 108 -12.91 -6.30 1.74
CA GLY A 108 -12.32 -5.18 2.47
C GLY A 108 -10.78 -5.18 2.56
N PRO A 109 -10.12 -4.03 2.39
CA PRO A 109 -8.70 -3.87 2.61
C PRO A 109 -8.43 -3.74 4.12
N GLY A 110 -7.87 -4.79 4.71
CA GLY A 110 -7.09 -4.66 5.93
C GLY A 110 -7.79 -5.15 7.19
N GLU A 111 -7.91 -6.46 7.32
CA GLU A 111 -8.15 -7.07 8.62
C GLU A 111 -6.94 -6.78 9.52
N VAL A 112 -7.18 -6.06 10.62
CA VAL A 112 -6.16 -5.90 11.66
C VAL A 112 -6.29 -7.10 12.58
N SER A 113 -5.23 -7.86 12.69
CA SER A 113 -5.03 -8.78 13.80
C SER A 113 -4.49 -7.94 14.94
N ILE A 114 -5.33 -7.63 15.93
CA ILE A 114 -4.93 -6.76 17.04
C ILE A 114 -4.29 -7.61 18.10
N VAL A 115 -3.11 -7.18 18.50
CA VAL A 115 -2.37 -7.80 19.56
C VAL A 115 -1.33 -6.77 20.01
N PHE A 116 -1.39 -6.12 21.16
CA PHE A 116 -1.59 -6.59 22.53
C PHE A 116 -1.75 -5.41 23.49
N SER A 117 -2.02 -5.71 24.76
CA SER A 117 -1.74 -4.85 25.91
C SER A 117 -0.84 -5.65 26.89
N GLY A 118 0.49 -5.39 26.92
CA GLY A 118 1.45 -6.03 27.84
C GLY A 118 2.36 -7.14 27.26
N LEU A 119 2.75 -7.08 25.99
CA LEU A 119 3.69 -8.01 25.33
C LEU A 119 4.86 -8.49 26.23
N ARG A 120 4.98 -9.81 26.42
CA ARG A 120 6.23 -10.42 26.88
C ARG A 120 7.17 -10.54 25.70
N GLY A 121 8.21 -9.73 25.67
CA GLY A 121 9.26 -9.77 24.65
C GLY A 121 9.08 -8.67 23.61
N VAL A 122 10.04 -7.74 23.57
CA VAL A 122 10.14 -6.72 22.52
C VAL A 122 10.16 -7.32 21.11
N ASP A 123 10.63 -8.56 20.93
CA ASP A 123 10.74 -9.17 19.61
C ASP A 123 9.39 -9.67 19.08
N ASN A 124 8.50 -10.17 19.94
CA ASN A 124 7.09 -10.40 19.60
C ASN A 124 6.42 -9.09 19.13
N ALA A 125 6.71 -7.97 19.82
CA ALA A 125 6.15 -6.67 19.47
C ALA A 125 6.68 -6.17 18.12
N LYS A 126 7.97 -6.38 17.85
CA LYS A 126 8.59 -6.07 16.55
C LYS A 126 7.98 -6.91 15.44
N TYR A 127 7.73 -8.20 15.68
CA TYR A 127 7.06 -9.08 14.72
C TYR A 127 5.67 -8.55 14.36
N CYS A 128 4.83 -8.26 15.37
CA CYS A 128 3.50 -7.69 15.15
C CYS A 128 3.55 -6.39 14.33
N ARG A 129 4.43 -5.45 14.72
CA ARG A 129 4.62 -4.19 13.97
C ARG A 129 5.10 -4.42 12.55
N LEU A 130 6.00 -5.38 12.33
CA LEU A 130 6.47 -5.77 11.00
C LEU A 130 5.32 -6.30 10.13
N HIS A 131 4.40 -7.05 10.71
CA HIS A 131 3.26 -7.67 10.02
C HIS A 131 2.00 -6.79 9.91
N ASN A 132 2.10 -5.50 10.27
CA ASN A 132 1.03 -4.48 10.17
C ASN A 132 -0.05 -4.58 11.25
N ASP A 133 0.22 -5.28 12.35
CA ASP A 133 -0.66 -5.28 13.51
C ASP A 133 -0.62 -3.93 14.24
N PHE A 134 -1.69 -3.65 14.99
CA PHE A 134 -1.77 -2.50 15.88
C PHE A 134 -1.32 -2.88 17.30
N VAL A 135 -0.20 -2.31 17.74
CA VAL A 135 0.39 -2.60 19.05
C VAL A 135 0.06 -1.47 20.03
N VAL A 136 -0.58 -1.81 21.15
CA VAL A 136 -0.85 -0.89 22.27
C VAL A 136 0.10 -1.21 23.43
N TYR A 137 0.74 -0.19 23.98
CA TYR A 137 1.55 -0.33 25.19
C TYR A 137 0.80 0.26 26.38
N LEU A 138 0.56 -0.55 27.41
CA LEU A 138 -0.02 -0.08 28.67
C LEU A 138 1.11 0.36 29.59
N ASP A 139 1.27 1.66 29.71
CA ASP A 139 2.23 2.28 30.59
C ASP A 139 1.68 2.33 32.01
N VAL A 140 2.57 2.15 32.98
CA VAL A 140 2.29 2.24 34.41
C VAL A 140 3.61 2.51 35.11
N ASP A 141 3.62 3.44 36.06
CA ASP A 141 4.82 3.69 36.87
C ASP A 141 5.13 2.50 37.79
N ASP A 142 6.41 2.31 38.12
CA ASP A 142 6.85 1.17 38.91
C ASP A 142 6.17 1.12 40.29
N ALA A 143 5.92 2.26 40.94
CA ALA A 143 5.29 2.29 42.25
C ALA A 143 3.83 1.79 42.19
N THR A 144 3.08 2.21 41.17
CA THR A 144 1.72 1.72 40.92
C THR A 144 1.71 0.25 40.50
N ALA A 145 2.65 -0.18 39.65
CA ALA A 145 2.79 -1.58 39.26
C ALA A 145 3.07 -2.49 40.48
N VAL A 146 3.98 -2.08 41.37
CA VAL A 146 4.28 -2.76 42.64
C VAL A 146 3.01 -2.87 43.50
N ARG A 147 2.30 -1.76 43.72
CA ARG A 147 1.05 -1.78 44.51
C ARG A 147 -0.01 -2.72 43.92
N ARG A 148 -0.18 -2.72 42.59
CA ARG A 148 -1.12 -3.61 41.90
C ARG A 148 -0.71 -5.08 42.01
N LEU A 149 0.58 -5.38 41.96
CA LEU A 149 1.12 -6.73 42.17
C LEU A 149 0.90 -7.22 43.61
N MET A 150 1.23 -6.39 44.60
CA MET A 150 0.98 -6.69 46.01
C MET A 150 -0.51 -7.02 46.24
N ARG A 151 -1.42 -6.17 45.73
CA ARG A 151 -2.87 -6.38 45.87
C ARG A 151 -3.38 -7.61 45.13
N SER A 152 -2.95 -7.82 43.89
CA SER A 152 -3.48 -8.90 43.05
C SER A 152 -2.90 -10.28 43.35
N ARG A 153 -1.75 -10.35 44.03
CA ARG A 153 -1.02 -11.60 44.26
C ARG A 153 -0.63 -11.86 45.70
N GLY A 154 -0.93 -10.94 46.63
CA GLY A 154 -0.50 -11.04 48.01
C GLY A 154 1.02 -10.92 48.20
N TYR A 155 1.73 -10.33 47.23
CA TYR A 155 3.20 -10.19 47.31
C TYR A 155 3.59 -9.16 48.36
N THR A 156 4.71 -9.40 49.03
CA THR A 156 5.44 -8.34 49.73
C THR A 156 5.95 -7.29 48.73
N LYS A 157 6.25 -6.09 49.21
CA LYS A 157 6.83 -5.02 48.38
C LYS A 157 8.09 -5.50 47.65
N GLN A 158 8.98 -6.22 48.34
CA GLN A 158 10.22 -6.73 47.78
C GLN A 158 9.96 -7.77 46.67
N GLN A 159 9.08 -8.75 46.92
CA GLN A 159 8.69 -9.74 45.90
C GLN A 159 8.09 -9.08 44.66
N ALA A 160 7.27 -8.03 44.82
CA ALA A 160 6.69 -7.30 43.70
C ALA A 160 7.73 -6.51 42.89
N VAL A 161 8.73 -5.90 43.55
CA VAL A 161 9.85 -5.23 42.88
C VAL A 161 10.72 -6.22 42.11
N ASP A 162 11.09 -7.34 42.73
CA ASP A 162 11.92 -8.35 42.11
C ASP A 162 11.24 -8.99 40.91
N GLU A 163 9.91 -9.16 40.99
CA GLU A 163 9.10 -9.61 39.86
C GLU A 163 9.19 -8.65 38.66
N LEU A 164 9.00 -7.34 38.89
CA LEU A 164 9.07 -6.35 37.81
C LEU A 164 10.46 -6.31 37.18
N LYS A 165 11.52 -6.41 37.99
CA LYS A 165 12.91 -6.47 37.49
C LYS A 165 13.16 -7.71 36.64
N LYS A 166 12.78 -8.90 37.13
CA LYS A 166 12.92 -10.17 36.41
C LYS A 166 12.20 -10.12 35.06
N GLU A 167 10.97 -9.63 35.04
CA GLU A 167 10.22 -9.51 33.79
C GLU A 167 10.83 -8.51 32.82
N ASN A 168 11.25 -7.34 33.28
CA ASN A 168 11.89 -6.34 32.42
C ASN A 168 13.21 -6.87 31.84
N ALA A 169 13.99 -7.62 32.62
CA ALA A 169 15.22 -8.27 32.14
C ALA A 169 14.93 -9.33 31.07
N LEU A 170 13.92 -10.19 31.29
CA LEU A 170 13.56 -11.26 30.36
C LEU A 170 12.91 -10.77 29.07
N TYR A 171 12.07 -9.73 29.16
CA TYR A 171 11.14 -9.34 28.10
C TYR A 171 11.43 -7.99 27.47
N ARG A 172 12.29 -7.18 28.09
CA ARG A 172 12.65 -5.82 27.62
C ARG A 172 11.42 -4.96 27.37
N THR A 173 10.43 -5.06 28.25
CA THR A 173 9.06 -4.55 28.06
C THR A 173 9.04 -3.04 27.79
N THR A 174 9.90 -2.27 28.46
CA THR A 174 10.04 -0.83 28.28
C THR A 174 10.42 -0.41 26.86
N GLN A 175 11.09 -1.27 26.09
CA GLN A 175 11.45 -0.98 24.70
C GLN A 175 10.24 -0.99 23.76
N ILE A 176 9.14 -1.65 24.15
CA ILE A 176 7.91 -1.72 23.35
C ILE A 176 7.28 -0.33 23.20
N LYS A 177 7.37 0.53 24.23
CA LYS A 177 6.90 1.92 24.20
C LYS A 177 7.40 2.69 22.98
N LYS A 178 8.64 2.42 22.53
CA LYS A 178 9.27 3.10 21.38
C LYS A 178 8.72 2.67 20.01
N ILE A 179 8.09 1.51 19.93
CA ILE A 179 7.61 0.93 18.67
C ILE A 179 6.09 0.77 18.60
N ALA A 180 5.39 0.95 19.73
CA ALA A 180 3.94 0.85 19.81
C ALA A 180 3.24 1.88 18.91
N ASN A 181 2.05 1.54 18.42
CA ASN A 181 1.18 2.47 17.72
C ASN A 181 0.53 3.47 18.69
N LEU A 182 0.23 3.01 19.91
CA LEU A 182 -0.46 3.77 20.94
C LEU A 182 0.11 3.41 22.32
N VAL A 183 0.30 4.42 23.16
CA VAL A 183 0.71 4.26 24.56
C VAL A 183 -0.44 4.76 25.44
N ILE A 184 -0.89 3.94 26.38
CA ILE A 184 -1.97 4.27 27.32
C ILE A 184 -1.40 4.24 28.73
N ASP A 185 -1.41 5.39 29.43
CA ASP A 185 -1.07 5.44 30.84
C ASP A 185 -2.22 4.92 31.68
N THR A 186 -2.09 3.70 32.17
CA THR A 186 -3.11 3.05 33.00
C THR A 186 -3.07 3.48 34.47
N ALA A 187 -2.04 4.20 34.92
CA ALA A 187 -1.95 4.70 36.29
C ALA A 187 -2.88 5.91 36.50
N SER A 188 -2.90 6.82 35.52
CA SER A 188 -3.67 8.08 35.58
C SER A 188 -4.97 8.06 34.77
N THR A 189 -5.18 7.07 33.90
CA THR A 189 -6.37 6.99 33.03
C THR A 189 -7.37 5.97 33.55
N SER A 190 -8.65 6.35 33.63
CA SER A 190 -9.73 5.40 33.96
C SER A 190 -9.88 4.32 32.88
N ILE A 191 -10.42 3.16 33.25
CA ILE A 191 -10.67 2.04 32.32
C ILE A 191 -11.57 2.48 31.14
N PRO A 192 -12.73 3.14 31.36
CA PRO A 192 -13.58 3.62 30.26
C PRO A 192 -12.83 4.53 29.28
N ARG A 193 -12.06 5.48 29.79
CA ARG A 193 -11.27 6.40 28.96
C ARG A 193 -10.18 5.68 28.17
N SER A 194 -9.53 4.68 28.77
CA SER A 194 -8.54 3.82 28.10
C SER A 194 -9.16 3.05 26.94
N ILE A 195 -10.37 2.49 27.13
CA ILE A 195 -11.12 1.78 26.07
C ILE A 195 -11.41 2.73 24.92
N THR A 196 -11.98 3.91 25.20
CA THR A 196 -12.31 4.90 24.19
C THR A 196 -11.08 5.31 23.37
N GLN A 197 -9.94 5.55 24.02
CA GLN A 197 -8.70 5.88 23.32
C GLN A 197 -8.21 4.76 22.39
N ILE A 198 -8.28 3.51 22.84
CA ILE A 198 -7.87 2.34 22.05
C ILE A 198 -8.82 2.14 20.86
N VAL A 199 -10.13 2.11 21.10
CA VAL A 199 -11.16 1.92 20.07
C VAL A 199 -11.03 3.00 19.00
N ASN A 200 -11.00 4.28 19.40
CA ASN A 200 -10.88 5.39 18.45
C ASN A 200 -9.60 5.31 17.62
N ALA A 201 -8.48 4.89 18.21
CA ALA A 201 -7.23 4.78 17.47
C ALA A 201 -7.24 3.63 16.45
N ILE A 202 -7.87 2.51 16.79
CA ILE A 202 -8.05 1.35 15.89
C ILE A 202 -9.00 1.72 14.74
N GLU A 203 -10.15 2.31 15.06
CA GLU A 203 -11.13 2.77 14.07
C GLU A 203 -10.49 3.78 13.12
N LYS A 204 -9.75 4.76 13.66
CA LYS A 204 -9.01 5.74 12.85
C LYS A 204 -7.98 5.08 11.93
N GLN A 205 -7.26 4.04 12.38
CA GLN A 205 -6.30 3.34 11.53
C GLN A 205 -6.98 2.53 10.41
N ASN A 206 -8.19 2.04 10.66
CA ASN A 206 -8.98 1.23 9.73
C ASN A 206 -9.93 2.04 8.85
N GLN A 207 -9.98 3.35 9.04
CA GLN A 207 -10.83 4.23 8.27
C GLN A 207 -10.53 4.12 6.78
N MET A 208 -11.59 3.94 5.99
CA MET A 208 -11.57 3.96 4.52
C MET A 208 -12.53 5.03 4.02
N CYS A 209 -12.18 5.65 2.90
CA CYS A 209 -13.04 6.65 2.26
C CYS A 209 -14.39 6.02 1.91
N THR A 210 -15.49 6.72 2.20
CA THR A 210 -16.83 6.25 1.82
C THR A 210 -16.97 6.09 0.30
N ARG A 211 -16.37 7.01 -0.49
CA ARG A 211 -16.38 6.98 -1.97
C ARG A 211 -15.35 6.04 -2.61
N CYS A 212 -14.08 6.07 -2.18
CA CYS A 212 -12.98 5.37 -2.87
C CYS A 212 -12.25 4.35 -1.97
N VAL A 213 -11.15 3.76 -2.48
CA VAL A 213 -10.34 2.74 -1.78
C VAL A 213 -9.18 3.29 -0.94
N ASN A 214 -9.08 4.62 -0.77
CA ASN A 214 -8.07 5.20 0.12
C ASN A 214 -8.36 4.86 1.57
N THR A 215 -7.31 4.50 2.32
CA THR A 215 -7.38 4.15 3.75
C THR A 215 -6.42 4.99 4.58
N ALA A 216 -6.68 5.10 5.89
CA ALA A 216 -5.80 5.79 6.84
C ALA A 216 -4.44 5.10 7.03
N LYS A 217 -4.29 3.85 6.56
CA LYS A 217 -2.99 3.15 6.50
C LYS A 217 -2.00 3.86 5.57
N ASN A 218 -2.50 4.59 4.56
CA ASN A 218 -1.65 5.45 3.76
C ASN A 218 -1.45 6.79 4.48
N PRO A 219 -0.22 7.10 4.97
CA PRO A 219 0.03 8.28 5.81
C PRO A 219 -0.21 9.61 5.09
N ALA A 220 -0.37 9.57 3.76
CA ALA A 220 -0.66 10.76 2.99
C ALA A 220 -2.15 10.99 2.73
N ILE A 221 -3.03 10.12 3.25
CA ILE A 221 -4.46 10.26 3.18
C ILE A 221 -4.97 10.87 4.49
N ARG A 222 -5.56 12.06 4.37
CA ARG A 222 -6.35 12.72 5.40
C ARG A 222 -7.84 12.50 5.14
N PHE A 223 -8.61 12.42 6.21
CA PHE A 223 -10.06 12.23 6.20
C PHE A 223 -10.76 13.48 6.70
N GLU A 224 -11.84 13.83 6.02
CA GLU A 224 -12.74 14.91 6.39
C GLU A 224 -13.88 14.39 7.26
N LYS A 225 -14.61 15.30 7.93
CA LYS A 225 -15.72 14.94 8.84
C LYS A 225 -16.85 14.16 8.16
N ASN A 226 -17.03 14.33 6.84
CA ASN A 226 -18.03 13.63 6.02
C ASN A 226 -17.63 12.18 5.65
N GLY A 227 -16.48 11.68 6.14
CA GLY A 227 -15.98 10.34 5.83
C GLY A 227 -15.29 10.20 4.46
N LEU A 228 -15.19 11.29 3.68
CA LEU A 228 -14.39 11.32 2.47
C LEU A 228 -12.90 11.52 2.81
N CYS A 229 -12.03 10.95 1.98
CA CYS A 229 -10.64 11.38 1.99
C CYS A 229 -10.49 12.75 1.31
N HIS A 230 -9.50 13.54 1.73
CA HIS A 230 -9.22 14.88 1.21
C HIS A 230 -9.09 14.97 -0.32
N ILE A 231 -8.74 13.87 -1.01
CA ILE A 231 -8.68 13.83 -2.48
C ILE A 231 -10.09 13.79 -3.09
N CYS A 232 -10.98 12.96 -2.56
CA CYS A 232 -12.37 12.88 -3.02
C CYS A 232 -13.15 14.15 -2.65
N ASP A 233 -12.90 14.68 -1.45
CA ASP A 233 -13.51 15.92 -1.00
C ASP A 233 -13.09 17.11 -1.87
N ALA A 234 -11.79 17.24 -2.17
CA ALA A 234 -11.30 18.26 -3.10
C ALA A 234 -11.87 18.08 -4.52
N TYR A 235 -11.95 16.85 -5.03
CA TYR A 235 -12.58 16.60 -6.32
C TYR A 235 -14.05 17.05 -6.31
N GLN A 236 -14.82 16.69 -5.28
CA GLN A 236 -16.23 17.06 -5.18
C GLN A 236 -16.45 18.58 -5.13
N LYS A 237 -15.55 19.32 -4.48
CA LYS A 237 -15.67 20.78 -4.34
C LYS A 237 -15.27 21.57 -5.58
N HIS A 238 -14.36 21.02 -6.40
CA HIS A 238 -13.69 21.76 -7.47
C HIS A 238 -13.87 21.17 -8.86
N PHE A 239 -14.66 20.09 -8.98
CA PHE A 239 -15.00 19.53 -10.27
C PHE A 239 -16.07 20.38 -10.95
N ASP A 240 -15.77 20.85 -12.15
CA ASP A 240 -16.68 21.58 -13.02
C ASP A 240 -16.78 20.85 -14.37
N PRO A 241 -17.95 20.31 -14.74
CA PRO A 241 -18.12 19.67 -16.05
C PRO A 241 -17.97 20.64 -17.23
N ASN A 242 -18.28 21.93 -17.06
CA ASN A 242 -18.14 22.92 -18.13
C ASN A 242 -16.66 23.10 -18.51
N HIS A 243 -15.78 23.10 -17.51
CA HIS A 243 -14.34 23.17 -17.75
C HIS A 243 -13.81 21.99 -18.57
N LEU A 244 -14.38 20.78 -18.42
CA LEU A 244 -13.98 19.64 -19.25
C LEU A 244 -14.39 19.82 -20.71
N GLN A 245 -15.55 20.44 -20.95
CA GLN A 245 -16.02 20.74 -22.30
C GLN A 245 -15.07 21.73 -23.00
N GLU A 246 -14.65 22.78 -22.30
CA GLU A 246 -13.62 23.71 -22.79
C GLU A 246 -12.29 22.99 -23.10
N GLU A 247 -11.88 22.04 -22.25
CA GLU A 247 -10.67 21.25 -22.47
C GLU A 247 -10.79 20.27 -23.66
N LEU A 248 -11.99 19.78 -23.96
CA LEU A 248 -12.29 18.96 -25.14
C LEU A 248 -12.25 19.81 -26.41
N GLU A 249 -12.87 20.98 -26.42
CA GLU A 249 -12.79 21.94 -27.53
C GLU A 249 -11.34 22.39 -27.77
N PHE A 250 -10.58 22.59 -26.69
CA PHE A 250 -9.16 22.88 -26.77
C PHE A 250 -8.36 21.71 -27.37
N LEU A 251 -8.71 20.46 -27.05
CA LEU A 251 -8.12 19.29 -27.72
C LEU A 251 -8.43 19.31 -29.22
N GLU A 252 -9.70 19.50 -29.60
CA GLU A 252 -10.16 19.52 -31.00
C GLU A 252 -9.49 20.62 -31.83
N SER A 253 -9.10 21.75 -31.21
CA SER A 253 -8.33 22.81 -31.87
C SER A 253 -6.98 22.36 -32.45
N PHE A 254 -6.47 21.18 -32.05
CA PHE A 254 -5.24 20.61 -32.61
C PHE A 254 -5.45 19.81 -33.90
N ILE A 255 -6.69 19.52 -34.32
CA ILE A 255 -6.96 18.77 -35.55
C ILE A 255 -6.32 19.48 -36.75
N GLY A 256 -5.52 18.74 -37.53
CA GLY A 256 -4.84 19.28 -38.71
C GLY A 256 -3.68 20.27 -38.43
N THR A 257 -3.32 20.53 -37.17
CA THR A 257 -2.24 21.49 -36.82
C THR A 257 -0.82 20.91 -36.92
N GLY A 258 -0.70 19.62 -37.24
CA GLY A 258 0.57 18.91 -37.33
C GLY A 258 1.45 19.38 -38.49
N SER A 259 2.74 19.61 -38.22
CA SER A 259 3.71 19.97 -39.27
C SER A 259 4.23 18.78 -40.07
N ASN A 260 4.14 17.55 -39.53
CA ASN A 260 4.68 16.32 -40.14
C ASN A 260 3.60 15.25 -40.30
N LYS A 261 2.66 15.39 -41.23
CA LYS A 261 1.51 14.47 -41.51
C LYS A 261 0.56 14.20 -40.32
N HIS A 262 1.06 14.10 -39.09
CA HIS A 262 0.35 13.79 -37.85
C HIS A 262 0.16 15.04 -37.03
N ASP A 263 -1.07 15.27 -36.60
CA ASP A 263 -1.46 16.39 -35.75
C ASP A 263 -1.32 16.08 -34.26
N ILE A 264 -1.34 14.80 -33.89
CA ILE A 264 -1.33 14.38 -32.50
C ILE A 264 -0.56 13.06 -32.28
N LEU A 265 0.09 12.94 -31.12
CA LEU A 265 0.60 11.65 -30.64
C LEU A 265 -0.45 10.97 -29.76
N VAL A 266 -0.54 9.64 -29.84
CA VAL A 266 -1.38 8.85 -28.93
C VAL A 266 -0.54 7.77 -28.25
N GLY A 267 -0.43 7.83 -26.93
CA GLY A 267 0.27 6.81 -26.15
C GLY A 267 -0.47 5.46 -26.23
N LEU A 268 0.17 4.45 -26.83
CA LEU A 268 -0.39 3.13 -27.06
C LEU A 268 0.42 2.05 -26.33
N SER A 269 -0.25 1.26 -25.48
CA SER A 269 0.32 0.06 -24.84
C SER A 269 -0.34 -1.24 -25.33
N GLY A 270 -1.34 -1.14 -26.21
CA GLY A 270 -2.20 -2.25 -26.62
C GLY A 270 -3.21 -2.67 -25.54
N GLY A 271 -3.14 -2.07 -24.35
CA GLY A 271 -4.10 -2.27 -23.27
C GLY A 271 -5.44 -1.59 -23.54
N LYS A 272 -6.45 -1.98 -22.77
CA LYS A 272 -7.86 -1.59 -22.94
C LYS A 272 -8.05 -0.07 -23.11
N ASP A 273 -7.42 0.72 -22.24
CA ASP A 273 -7.65 2.16 -22.16
C ASP A 273 -6.97 2.87 -23.34
N SER A 274 -5.73 2.49 -23.64
CA SER A 274 -4.97 3.07 -24.75
C SER A 274 -5.58 2.74 -26.12
N THR A 275 -6.07 1.52 -26.32
CA THR A 275 -6.71 1.13 -27.58
C THR A 275 -8.04 1.87 -27.76
N ALA A 276 -8.88 1.92 -26.71
CA ALA A 276 -10.13 2.68 -26.76
C ALA A 276 -9.88 4.19 -26.93
N THR A 277 -8.77 4.71 -26.42
CA THR A 277 -8.37 6.11 -26.60
C THR A 277 -7.97 6.38 -28.05
N LEU A 278 -7.14 5.54 -28.64
CA LEU A 278 -6.74 5.68 -30.06
C LEU A 278 -7.96 5.65 -30.99
N LEU A 279 -8.89 4.71 -30.77
CA LEU A 279 -10.10 4.63 -31.58
C LEU A 279 -10.95 5.91 -31.48
N SER A 280 -11.11 6.47 -30.27
CA SER A 280 -11.87 7.72 -30.10
C SER A 280 -11.18 8.92 -30.74
N ILE A 281 -9.86 9.05 -30.62
CA ILE A 281 -9.11 10.12 -31.30
C ILE A 281 -9.28 10.05 -32.82
N LYS A 282 -9.25 8.84 -33.41
CA LYS A 282 -9.55 8.69 -34.84
C LYS A 282 -10.98 9.09 -35.20
N GLN A 283 -11.95 8.76 -34.35
CA GLN A 283 -13.36 9.13 -34.56
C GLN A 283 -13.61 10.64 -34.45
N MET A 284 -12.77 11.35 -33.69
CA MET A 284 -12.78 12.81 -33.60
C MET A 284 -12.15 13.50 -34.83
N GLY A 285 -11.59 12.76 -35.79
CA GLY A 285 -11.05 13.32 -37.04
C GLY A 285 -9.55 13.64 -37.03
N PHE A 286 -8.83 13.31 -35.95
CA PHE A 286 -7.37 13.46 -35.91
C PHE A 286 -6.65 12.49 -36.85
N ASN A 287 -5.43 12.84 -37.24
CA ASN A 287 -4.48 11.94 -37.90
C ASN A 287 -3.35 11.51 -36.95
N PRO A 288 -3.61 10.57 -36.02
CA PRO A 288 -2.68 10.26 -34.95
C PRO A 288 -1.44 9.48 -35.39
N LEU A 289 -0.33 9.71 -34.69
CA LEU A 289 0.80 8.79 -34.61
C LEU A 289 0.72 8.04 -33.27
N ALA A 290 0.53 6.72 -33.32
CA ALA A 290 0.54 5.89 -32.12
C ALA A 290 1.98 5.69 -31.64
N VAL A 291 2.24 5.87 -30.35
CA VAL A 291 3.59 5.77 -29.77
C VAL A 291 3.63 4.88 -28.54
N THR A 292 4.61 3.99 -28.46
CA THR A 292 4.91 3.20 -27.24
C THR A 292 6.24 3.64 -26.66
N PHE A 293 6.23 4.26 -25.49
CA PHE A 293 7.46 4.64 -24.79
C PHE A 293 8.04 3.45 -24.01
N ASN A 294 9.25 3.03 -24.35
CA ASN A 294 9.92 1.88 -23.76
C ASN A 294 11.11 2.30 -22.88
N LEU A 295 11.07 1.92 -21.59
CA LEU A 295 12.19 2.07 -20.64
C LEU A 295 12.96 0.76 -20.40
N GLY A 296 12.60 -0.31 -21.12
CA GLY A 296 13.22 -1.64 -21.02
C GLY A 296 12.57 -2.58 -20.00
N TYR A 297 11.50 -2.17 -19.31
CA TYR A 297 10.78 -2.99 -18.32
C TYR A 297 9.26 -3.09 -18.58
N LEU A 298 8.86 -2.96 -19.84
CA LEU A 298 7.51 -3.35 -20.28
C LEU A 298 7.42 -4.89 -20.36
N PRO A 299 6.25 -5.49 -20.08
CA PRO A 299 6.01 -6.88 -20.43
C PRO A 299 6.33 -7.15 -21.92
N HIS A 300 6.88 -8.33 -22.22
CA HIS A 300 7.27 -8.69 -23.59
C HIS A 300 6.10 -8.68 -24.59
N THR A 301 4.87 -8.79 -24.10
CA THR A 301 3.63 -8.73 -24.89
C THR A 301 3.20 -7.31 -25.26
N THR A 302 3.66 -6.28 -24.54
CA THR A 302 3.16 -4.90 -24.69
C THR A 302 3.43 -4.32 -26.08
N VAL A 303 4.68 -4.42 -26.58
CA VAL A 303 5.04 -3.86 -27.89
C VAL A 303 4.36 -4.61 -29.04
N PRO A 304 4.41 -5.97 -29.12
CA PRO A 304 3.68 -6.71 -30.16
C PRO A 304 2.20 -6.37 -30.22
N ARG A 305 1.55 -6.29 -29.05
CA ARG A 305 0.13 -5.95 -28.96
C ARG A 305 -0.16 -4.51 -29.35
N SER A 306 0.73 -3.58 -29.02
CA SER A 306 0.60 -2.17 -29.46
C SER A 306 0.63 -2.08 -30.99
N LYS A 307 1.56 -2.79 -31.63
CA LYS A 307 1.66 -2.89 -33.09
C LYS A 307 0.41 -3.51 -33.71
N GLU A 308 -0.09 -4.60 -33.13
CA GLU A 308 -1.32 -5.27 -33.57
C GLU A 308 -2.52 -4.31 -33.53
N MET A 309 -2.71 -3.59 -32.42
CA MET A 309 -3.82 -2.65 -32.25
C MET A 309 -3.71 -1.43 -33.17
N ALA A 310 -2.51 -0.92 -33.39
CA ALA A 310 -2.29 0.16 -34.34
C ALA A 310 -2.59 -0.28 -35.78
N LYS A 311 -2.17 -1.49 -36.17
CA LYS A 311 -2.49 -2.09 -37.48
C LYS A 311 -3.99 -2.27 -37.66
N LEU A 312 -4.67 -2.86 -36.67
CA LEU A 312 -6.13 -3.05 -36.67
C LEU A 312 -6.86 -1.72 -36.86
N LEU A 313 -6.37 -0.66 -36.22
CA LEU A 313 -6.94 0.68 -36.32
C LEU A 313 -6.35 1.50 -37.48
N SER A 314 -5.58 0.91 -38.41
CA SER A 314 -4.96 1.60 -39.54
C SER A 314 -4.26 2.90 -39.12
N THR A 315 -3.38 2.81 -38.12
CA THR A 315 -2.62 3.93 -37.55
C THR A 315 -1.13 3.60 -37.57
N PRO A 316 -0.25 4.51 -38.00
CA PRO A 316 1.19 4.29 -37.87
C PRO A 316 1.59 4.17 -36.40
N HIS A 317 2.58 3.34 -36.13
CA HIS A 317 3.05 3.06 -34.78
C HIS A 317 4.56 3.12 -34.68
N GLU A 318 5.04 3.79 -33.65
CA GLU A 318 6.45 3.85 -33.31
C GLU A 318 6.71 3.39 -31.87
N GLU A 319 7.72 2.56 -31.70
CA GLU A 319 8.30 2.29 -30.39
C GLU A 319 9.44 3.28 -30.15
N ILE A 320 9.38 4.01 -29.05
CA ILE A 320 10.36 5.04 -28.69
C ILE A 320 11.15 4.57 -27.47
N ASP A 321 12.44 4.36 -27.65
CA ASP A 321 13.36 4.12 -26.54
C ASP A 321 13.58 5.42 -25.75
N ILE A 322 13.12 5.43 -24.51
CA ILE A 322 13.25 6.60 -23.63
C ILE A 322 14.28 6.41 -22.52
N ARG A 323 15.17 5.41 -22.62
CA ARG A 323 16.30 5.24 -21.71
C ARG A 323 17.29 6.40 -21.81
N SER A 324 17.37 7.05 -22.98
CA SER A 324 18.14 8.27 -23.20
C SER A 324 17.69 9.45 -22.31
N TYR A 325 16.47 9.42 -21.76
CA TYR A 325 15.95 10.43 -20.85
C TYR A 325 16.34 10.19 -19.38
N VAL A 326 16.97 9.06 -19.06
CA VAL A 326 17.41 8.75 -17.70
C VAL A 326 18.64 9.59 -17.37
N ARG A 327 18.51 10.51 -16.41
CA ARG A 327 19.62 11.37 -15.99
C ARG A 327 20.49 10.66 -14.94
N PRO A 328 21.73 11.13 -14.69
CA PRO A 328 22.56 10.61 -13.60
C PRO A 328 21.87 10.61 -12.23
N ILE A 329 21.08 11.65 -11.93
CA ILE A 329 20.31 11.72 -10.67
C ILE A 329 19.17 10.68 -10.60
N ASP A 330 18.63 10.28 -11.74
CA ASP A 330 17.58 9.26 -11.83
C ASP A 330 18.19 7.87 -11.67
N HIS A 331 19.35 7.61 -12.30
CA HIS A 331 20.17 6.41 -12.03
C HIS A 331 20.49 6.24 -10.54
N ALA A 332 20.96 7.29 -9.88
CA ALA A 332 21.23 7.26 -8.45
C ALA A 332 19.97 6.94 -7.62
N SER A 333 18.80 7.40 -8.07
CA SER A 333 17.52 7.09 -7.43
C SER A 333 17.11 5.63 -7.66
N TYR A 334 17.34 5.07 -8.85
CA TYR A 334 17.14 3.65 -9.14
C TYR A 334 18.01 2.77 -8.23
N GLU A 335 19.30 3.06 -8.13
CA GLU A 335 20.23 2.33 -7.26
C GLU A 335 19.79 2.35 -5.80
N LYS A 336 19.52 3.53 -5.24
CA LYS A 336 19.06 3.66 -3.86
C LYS A 336 17.73 2.96 -3.62
N THR A 337 16.83 2.97 -4.60
CA THR A 337 15.53 2.32 -4.52
C THR A 337 15.68 0.81 -4.47
N VAL A 338 16.42 0.21 -5.40
CA VAL A 338 16.68 -1.23 -5.41
C VAL A 338 17.44 -1.67 -4.17
N ALA A 339 18.45 -0.92 -3.74
CA ALA A 339 19.18 -1.22 -2.50
C ALA A 339 18.26 -1.23 -1.26
N LEU A 340 17.17 -0.45 -1.24
CA LEU A 340 16.16 -0.53 -0.18
C LEU A 340 15.30 -1.79 -0.29
N TYR A 341 14.93 -2.21 -1.51
CA TYR A 341 14.19 -3.45 -1.76
C TYR A 341 15.00 -4.72 -1.52
N GLU A 342 16.33 -4.65 -1.55
CA GLU A 342 17.21 -5.78 -1.26
C GLU A 342 17.47 -5.97 0.24
N LYS A 343 17.04 -5.02 1.08
CA LYS A 343 17.20 -5.15 2.54
C LYS A 343 16.33 -6.27 3.10
N PRO A 344 16.81 -6.99 4.13
CA PRO A 344 16.02 -8.02 4.81
C PRO A 344 14.68 -7.49 5.32
N PHE A 345 13.66 -8.35 5.30
CA PHE A 345 12.33 -8.06 5.81
C PHE A 345 12.36 -7.94 7.34
N THR A 346 12.57 -6.72 7.83
CA THR A 346 12.69 -6.39 9.27
C THR A 346 11.90 -5.13 9.60
N LEU A 347 11.58 -4.91 10.87
CA LEU A 347 10.92 -3.67 11.30
C LEU A 347 11.75 -2.43 10.98
N LYS A 348 13.09 -2.50 11.08
CA LYS A 348 13.99 -1.41 10.70
C LYS A 348 13.84 -1.04 9.22
N THR A 349 13.83 -2.05 8.35
CA THR A 349 13.61 -1.86 6.91
C THR A 349 12.22 -1.26 6.66
N LYS A 350 11.19 -1.76 7.34
CA LYS A 350 9.82 -1.24 7.23
C LYS A 350 9.70 0.24 7.56
N LEU A 351 10.24 0.67 8.69
CA LEU A 351 10.23 2.08 9.10
C LEU A 351 11.02 2.95 8.11
N ALA A 352 12.17 2.47 7.62
CA ALA A 352 12.92 3.16 6.57
C ALA A 352 12.12 3.27 5.26
N PHE A 353 11.35 2.23 4.91
CA PHE A 353 10.50 2.19 3.72
C PHE A 353 9.34 3.18 3.80
N GLN A 354 8.67 3.27 4.96
CA GLN A 354 7.62 4.25 5.22
C GLN A 354 8.16 5.69 5.20
N LYS A 355 9.36 5.92 5.76
CA LYS A 355 10.05 7.22 5.66
C LYS A 355 10.38 7.57 4.21
N ALA A 356 10.90 6.62 3.43
CA ALA A 356 11.19 6.80 2.02
C ALA A 356 9.93 7.08 1.19
N TYR A 357 8.80 6.44 1.51
CA TYR A 357 7.50 6.75 0.90
C TYR A 357 7.10 8.21 1.11
N ALA A 358 7.17 8.69 2.36
CA ALA A 358 6.82 10.07 2.69
C ALA A 358 7.78 11.07 2.02
N GLU A 359 9.07 10.76 1.99
CA GLU A 359 10.08 11.64 1.39
C GLU A 359 9.97 11.69 -0.13
N GLY A 360 9.88 10.54 -0.81
CA GLY A 360 9.75 10.48 -2.27
C GLY A 360 8.54 11.28 -2.79
N ARG A 361 7.46 11.37 -2.01
CA ARG A 361 6.30 12.20 -2.35
C ARG A 361 6.60 13.70 -2.43
N LYS A 362 7.55 14.22 -1.65
CA LYS A 362 7.95 15.64 -1.70
C LYS A 362 8.72 16.00 -2.98
N HIS A 363 9.25 14.98 -3.67
CA HIS A 363 10.10 15.13 -4.85
C HIS A 363 9.43 14.68 -6.15
N TYR A 364 8.09 14.77 -6.22
CA TYR A 364 7.28 14.31 -7.36
C TYR A 364 7.50 15.13 -8.65
N SER A 365 7.99 16.36 -8.52
CA SER A 365 8.25 17.23 -9.67
C SER A 365 9.34 16.67 -10.56
N VAL A 366 9.10 16.63 -11.87
CA VAL A 366 10.11 16.27 -12.87
C VAL A 366 11.28 17.25 -12.94
N LYS A 367 11.09 18.47 -12.39
CA LYS A 367 12.14 19.49 -12.23
C LYS A 367 13.04 19.23 -11.01
N CYS A 368 12.68 18.29 -10.13
CA CYS A 368 13.45 17.98 -8.92
C CYS A 368 14.85 17.47 -9.29
N LYS A 369 15.86 18.10 -8.69
CA LYS A 369 17.29 17.78 -8.88
C LYS A 369 17.85 16.81 -7.84
N HIS A 370 17.05 16.42 -6.84
CA HIS A 370 17.43 15.42 -5.85
C HIS A 370 17.33 13.99 -6.41
N SER A 371 18.03 13.06 -5.75
CA SER A 371 17.98 11.62 -6.00
C SER A 371 17.36 10.83 -4.83
N PRO A 372 16.06 11.02 -4.53
CA PRO A 372 15.40 10.36 -3.42
C PRO A 372 15.11 8.89 -3.74
N VAL A 373 14.76 8.11 -2.72
CA VAL A 373 14.22 6.76 -2.89
C VAL A 373 12.75 6.84 -3.26
N PHE A 374 12.34 6.09 -4.29
CA PHE A 374 10.95 6.03 -4.74
C PHE A 374 10.40 4.61 -4.60
N VAL A 375 9.78 4.35 -3.45
CA VAL A 375 9.14 3.05 -3.19
C VAL A 375 7.89 2.81 -4.06
N ARG A 376 7.30 3.86 -4.66
CA ARG A 376 6.37 3.67 -5.78
C ARG A 376 7.18 3.81 -7.05
N THR A 377 7.58 2.69 -7.62
CA THR A 377 8.44 2.63 -8.82
C THR A 377 7.91 3.44 -10.01
N CYS A 378 6.58 3.58 -10.14
CA CYS A 378 5.96 4.44 -11.15
C CYS A 378 6.43 5.91 -11.06
N GLN A 379 6.84 6.41 -9.88
CA GLN A 379 7.35 7.76 -9.72
C GLN A 379 8.69 7.97 -10.44
N LEU A 380 9.55 6.94 -10.49
CA LEU A 380 10.79 6.97 -11.27
C LEU A 380 10.44 7.06 -12.75
N CYS A 381 9.61 6.15 -13.24
CA CYS A 381 9.16 6.12 -14.65
C CYS A 381 8.65 7.50 -15.11
N ARG A 382 7.81 8.16 -14.29
CA ARG A 382 7.25 9.50 -14.58
C ARG A 382 8.30 10.57 -14.84
N ARG A 383 9.49 10.48 -14.24
CA ARG A 383 10.58 11.45 -14.43
C ARG A 383 11.16 11.40 -15.85
N MET A 384 11.08 10.24 -16.51
CA MET A 384 11.50 10.07 -17.91
C MET A 384 10.32 10.27 -18.86
N VAL A 385 9.18 9.60 -18.65
CA VAL A 385 8.08 9.64 -19.63
C VAL A 385 7.52 11.05 -19.82
N ILE A 386 7.43 11.88 -18.77
CA ILE A 386 6.93 13.26 -18.93
C ILE A 386 7.88 14.12 -19.76
N ARG A 387 9.20 13.87 -19.69
CA ARG A 387 10.18 14.57 -20.53
C ARG A 387 10.07 14.09 -21.97
N ALA A 388 9.94 12.77 -22.16
CA ALA A 388 9.71 12.18 -23.47
C ALA A 388 8.41 12.67 -24.11
N TYR A 389 7.31 12.82 -23.37
CA TYR A 389 6.08 13.43 -23.89
C TYR A 389 6.31 14.81 -24.47
N TYR A 390 7.17 15.63 -23.86
CA TYR A 390 7.50 16.94 -24.39
C TYR A 390 8.40 16.84 -25.63
N ASP A 391 9.56 16.22 -25.50
CA ASP A 391 10.60 16.24 -26.53
C ASP A 391 10.19 15.40 -27.77
N GLU A 392 9.58 14.23 -27.58
CA GLU A 392 9.20 13.33 -28.69
C GLU A 392 7.99 13.82 -29.48
N THR A 393 7.08 14.57 -28.84
CA THR A 393 5.95 15.21 -29.52
C THR A 393 6.44 16.31 -30.46
N LEU A 394 7.36 17.17 -29.98
CA LEU A 394 7.94 18.23 -30.81
C LEU A 394 8.79 17.68 -31.96
N LYS A 395 9.59 16.63 -31.73
CA LYS A 395 10.39 15.97 -32.78
C LYS A 395 9.52 15.45 -33.94
N ARG A 396 8.27 15.09 -33.66
CA ARG A 396 7.29 14.60 -34.63
C ARG A 396 6.37 15.70 -35.15
N GLY A 397 6.68 16.96 -34.90
CA GLY A 397 5.96 18.09 -35.49
C GLY A 397 4.56 18.33 -34.92
N ALA A 398 4.22 17.68 -33.80
CA ALA A 398 2.95 17.84 -33.11
C ALA A 398 3.09 18.74 -31.87
N ARG A 399 1.96 19.18 -31.34
CA ARG A 399 1.89 20.07 -30.15
C ARG A 399 1.09 19.45 -29.00
N ALA A 400 0.48 18.29 -29.24
CA ALA A 400 -0.37 17.57 -28.31
C ALA A 400 -0.04 16.07 -28.28
N ILE A 401 -0.23 15.47 -27.11
CA ILE A 401 -0.21 14.03 -26.91
C ILE A 401 -1.38 13.59 -26.04
N VAL A 402 -2.07 12.53 -26.45
CA VAL A 402 -3.20 11.95 -25.73
C VAL A 402 -2.80 10.64 -25.08
N LEU A 403 -3.20 10.45 -23.82
CA LEU A 403 -2.95 9.26 -23.04
C LEU A 403 -4.26 8.60 -22.61
N GLY A 404 -4.30 7.27 -22.68
CA GLY A 404 -5.39 6.45 -22.14
C GLY A 404 -5.31 6.30 -20.62
N ILE A 405 -5.27 7.42 -19.90
CA ILE A 405 -5.21 7.45 -18.43
C ILE A 405 -6.46 8.16 -17.93
N ASN A 406 -7.16 7.55 -16.96
CA ASN A 406 -8.31 8.19 -16.32
C ASN A 406 -7.88 8.91 -15.04
N GLU A 407 -7.17 10.03 -15.21
CA GLU A 407 -6.59 10.82 -14.14
C GLU A 407 -6.81 12.32 -14.40
N TRP A 408 -7.02 13.11 -13.34
CA TRP A 408 -7.01 14.57 -13.40
C TRP A 408 -5.71 15.16 -12.85
N THR A 409 -5.40 16.41 -13.19
CA THR A 409 -4.14 17.08 -12.84
C THR A 409 -4.31 18.06 -11.67
N ASN A 410 -3.29 18.91 -11.44
CA ASN A 410 -3.26 19.97 -10.42
C ASN A 410 -3.48 19.59 -8.93
N LEU A 411 -3.51 18.30 -8.58
CA LEU A 411 -3.69 17.83 -7.19
C LEU A 411 -2.73 18.47 -6.16
N SER A 412 -1.53 18.87 -6.55
CA SER A 412 -0.59 19.56 -5.66
C SER A 412 -1.01 21.00 -5.37
N ALA A 413 -1.72 21.68 -6.28
CA ALA A 413 -2.25 23.02 -6.07
C ALA A 413 -3.34 23.00 -4.99
N ALA A 414 -4.25 22.02 -5.05
CA ALA A 414 -5.25 21.75 -4.02
C ALA A 414 -4.63 21.58 -2.63
N GLN A 415 -3.48 20.89 -2.55
CA GLN A 415 -2.78 20.66 -1.28
C GLN A 415 -2.09 21.91 -0.73
N SER A 416 -1.88 22.94 -1.55
CA SER A 416 -1.21 24.20 -1.18
C SER A 416 -2.17 25.37 -0.94
N GLY A 417 -3.49 25.15 -0.98
CA GLY A 417 -4.49 26.21 -0.78
C GLY A 417 -4.51 27.27 -1.89
N LYS A 418 -3.95 26.94 -3.06
CA LYS A 418 -4.05 27.77 -4.27
C LYS A 418 -5.32 27.40 -5.04
N ASP A 419 -5.77 28.30 -5.91
CA ASP A 419 -6.86 28.03 -6.85
C ASP A 419 -6.64 26.68 -7.53
N TYR A 420 -7.60 25.80 -7.32
CA TYR A 420 -7.52 24.41 -7.74
C TYR A 420 -8.59 24.14 -8.77
N VAL A 421 -8.14 23.87 -9.99
CA VAL A 421 -8.98 23.47 -11.10
C VAL A 421 -8.72 21.99 -11.40
N VAL A 422 -9.79 21.20 -11.38
CA VAL A 422 -9.76 19.80 -11.81
C VAL A 422 -9.69 19.78 -13.33
N SER A 423 -8.54 19.37 -13.87
CA SER A 423 -8.24 19.48 -15.30
C SER A 423 -7.73 18.14 -15.84
N GLY A 424 -8.18 17.74 -17.02
CA GLY A 424 -7.66 16.59 -17.77
C GLY A 424 -6.42 16.92 -18.61
N VAL A 425 -6.00 18.19 -18.64
CA VAL A 425 -4.91 18.69 -19.46
C VAL A 425 -3.68 19.04 -18.62
N ARG A 426 -2.50 18.72 -19.13
CA ARG A 426 -1.23 19.17 -18.55
C ARG A 426 -0.42 19.92 -19.61
N LYS A 427 -0.17 21.20 -19.35
CA LYS A 427 0.78 22.01 -20.12
C LYS A 427 2.22 21.70 -19.71
N LEU A 428 3.06 21.32 -20.67
CA LEU A 428 4.49 21.11 -20.53
C LEU A 428 5.25 22.21 -21.28
N GLN A 429 5.92 23.09 -20.55
CA GLN A 429 6.79 24.12 -21.12
C GLN A 429 8.07 24.26 -20.28
N PRO A 430 9.00 23.30 -20.38
CA PRO A 430 10.24 23.32 -19.60
C PRO A 430 11.21 24.43 -20.01
N TYR A 431 11.14 24.93 -21.24
CA TYR A 431 12.02 25.98 -21.77
C TYR A 431 11.19 27.20 -22.20
N LYS A 432 11.60 28.42 -21.78
CA LYS A 432 10.86 29.66 -22.09
C LYS A 432 10.73 29.92 -23.59
N ASN A 433 11.81 29.65 -24.34
CA ASN A 433 11.91 29.96 -25.76
C ASN A 433 11.46 28.80 -26.66
N LYS A 434 10.86 27.76 -26.09
CA LYS A 434 10.31 26.63 -26.86
C LYS A 434 8.80 26.53 -26.65
N PRO A 435 8.08 26.02 -27.65
CA PRO A 435 6.63 26.02 -27.59
C PRO A 435 6.15 24.93 -26.61
N ALA A 436 4.96 25.11 -26.02
CA ALA A 436 4.43 24.24 -24.96
C ALA A 436 3.76 22.98 -25.51
N VAL A 437 4.01 21.78 -24.98
CA VAL A 437 3.27 20.56 -25.37
C VAL A 437 2.13 20.32 -24.39
N TYR A 438 0.97 19.92 -24.91
CA TYR A 438 -0.21 19.62 -24.09
C TYR A 438 -0.42 18.11 -23.99
N VAL A 439 -0.54 17.60 -22.76
CA VAL A 439 -0.82 16.19 -22.49
C VAL A 439 -2.28 16.07 -22.05
N PHE A 440 -3.07 15.35 -22.82
CA PHE A 440 -4.51 15.15 -22.60
C PHE A 440 -4.79 13.76 -22.04
N HIS A 441 -5.55 13.70 -20.95
CA HIS A 441 -6.03 12.45 -20.36
C HIS A 441 -7.45 12.17 -20.85
N LEU A 442 -7.58 11.67 -22.09
CA LEU A 442 -8.87 11.61 -22.79
C LEU A 442 -9.96 10.82 -22.06
N PRO A 443 -9.70 9.66 -21.43
CA PRO A 443 -10.74 8.96 -20.67
C PRO A 443 -11.35 9.82 -19.56
N PHE A 444 -10.55 10.68 -18.92
CA PHE A 444 -11.04 11.62 -17.92
C PHE A 444 -11.85 12.76 -18.56
N LEU A 445 -11.36 13.37 -19.65
CA LEU A 445 -12.09 14.44 -20.35
C LEU A 445 -13.47 13.99 -20.82
N LEU A 446 -13.56 12.76 -21.34
CA LEU A 446 -14.82 12.16 -21.79
C LEU A 446 -15.68 11.58 -20.65
N GLN A 447 -15.24 11.70 -19.38
CA GLN A 447 -15.88 11.06 -18.21
C GLN A 447 -16.19 9.58 -18.45
N ARG A 448 -15.31 8.90 -19.18
CA ARG A 448 -15.52 7.53 -19.65
C ARG A 448 -15.57 6.58 -18.47
N THR A 449 -16.48 5.62 -18.53
CA THR A 449 -16.59 4.48 -17.62
C THR A 449 -15.90 3.21 -18.15
N SER A 450 -15.60 2.26 -17.27
CA SER A 450 -15.07 0.94 -17.64
C SER A 450 -16.06 0.16 -18.52
N SER A 451 -17.37 0.30 -18.28
CA SER A 451 -18.43 -0.31 -19.09
C SER A 451 -18.47 0.24 -20.52
N GLU A 452 -18.34 1.55 -20.70
CA GLU A 452 -18.25 2.17 -22.03
C GLU A 452 -16.97 1.77 -22.74
N THR A 453 -15.84 1.74 -22.02
CA THR A 453 -14.57 1.25 -22.55
C THR A 453 -14.72 -0.17 -23.09
N LYS A 454 -15.40 -1.05 -22.35
CA LYS A 454 -15.70 -2.41 -22.80
C LYS A 454 -16.57 -2.45 -24.05
N ARG A 455 -17.59 -1.57 -24.15
CA ARG A 455 -18.45 -1.44 -25.35
C ARG A 455 -17.65 -0.98 -26.57
N ILE A 456 -16.78 0.03 -26.42
CA ILE A 456 -15.89 0.53 -27.48
C ILE A 456 -14.99 -0.60 -27.99
N LEU A 457 -14.34 -1.32 -27.08
CA LEU A 457 -13.41 -2.40 -27.41
C LEU A 457 -14.10 -3.60 -28.09
N LYS A 458 -15.35 -3.89 -27.73
CA LYS A 458 -16.16 -4.94 -28.38
C LYS A 458 -16.35 -4.69 -29.87
N LYS A 459 -16.49 -3.42 -30.30
CA LYS A 459 -16.70 -3.04 -31.71
C LYS A 459 -15.54 -3.45 -32.62
N ILE A 460 -14.34 -3.56 -32.07
CA ILE A 460 -13.11 -3.90 -32.81
C ILE A 460 -12.59 -5.30 -32.45
N GLY A 461 -13.39 -6.12 -31.76
CA GLY A 461 -13.00 -7.48 -31.40
C GLY A 461 -11.83 -7.58 -30.40
N TRP A 462 -11.51 -6.51 -29.67
CA TRP A 462 -10.43 -6.52 -28.67
C TRP A 462 -10.78 -7.49 -27.54
N LYS A 463 -9.82 -8.34 -27.15
CA LYS A 463 -9.95 -9.30 -26.05
C LYS A 463 -8.87 -9.06 -25.00
N PRO A 464 -9.17 -9.23 -23.69
CA PRO A 464 -8.16 -9.13 -22.66
C PRO A 464 -7.06 -10.18 -22.88
N PRO A 465 -5.78 -9.88 -22.56
CA PRO A 465 -4.73 -10.88 -22.61
C PRO A 465 -5.02 -12.07 -21.69
N THR A 466 -4.52 -13.25 -22.06
CA THR A 466 -4.68 -14.46 -21.25
C THR A 466 -4.12 -14.26 -19.84
N GLY A 467 -4.95 -14.50 -18.82
CA GLY A 467 -4.56 -14.38 -17.41
C GLY A 467 -4.70 -12.97 -16.81
N GLU A 468 -5.06 -11.97 -17.63
CA GLU A 468 -5.27 -10.59 -17.18
C GLU A 468 -6.77 -10.31 -16.95
N ASP A 469 -7.08 -9.69 -15.83
CA ASP A 469 -8.42 -9.13 -15.57
C ASP A 469 -8.59 -7.79 -16.29
N PHE A 470 -9.85 -7.38 -16.50
CA PHE A 470 -10.12 -6.09 -17.14
C PHE A 470 -9.65 -4.90 -16.29
N ILE A 471 -9.73 -4.99 -14.96
CA ILE A 471 -9.25 -3.98 -14.01
C ILE A 471 -8.17 -4.61 -13.14
N GLU A 472 -6.96 -4.04 -13.17
CA GLU A 472 -5.80 -4.55 -12.43
C GLU A 472 -4.92 -3.42 -11.88
N SER A 473 -3.95 -3.79 -11.05
CA SER A 473 -2.90 -2.88 -10.59
C SER A 473 -1.86 -2.62 -11.69
N ASN A 474 -1.07 -1.55 -11.54
CA ASN A 474 0.03 -1.22 -12.45
C ASN A 474 1.09 -2.31 -12.60
N SER A 475 1.15 -3.27 -11.66
CA SER A 475 2.08 -4.38 -11.68
C SER A 475 1.81 -5.36 -12.82
N ASN A 476 0.58 -5.38 -13.36
CA ASN A 476 0.33 -6.11 -14.58
C ASN A 476 1.06 -5.47 -15.78
N SER A 477 1.06 -4.14 -15.90
CA SER A 477 1.61 -3.46 -17.09
C SER A 477 3.10 -3.07 -16.99
N CYS A 478 3.77 -3.31 -15.88
CA CYS A 478 5.16 -2.89 -15.67
C CYS A 478 5.95 -3.92 -14.85
N LEU A 479 7.03 -4.47 -15.41
CA LEU A 479 7.85 -5.49 -14.76
C LEU A 479 8.56 -4.97 -13.50
N PHE A 480 8.94 -3.68 -13.47
CA PHE A 480 9.56 -3.09 -12.29
C PHE A 480 8.55 -2.90 -11.14
N ALA A 481 7.33 -2.45 -11.45
CA ALA A 481 6.23 -2.44 -10.48
C ALA A 481 5.90 -3.86 -10.00
N ARG A 482 5.85 -4.83 -10.91
CA ARG A 482 5.61 -6.25 -10.62
C ARG A 482 6.63 -6.84 -9.65
N SER A 483 7.93 -6.66 -9.92
CA SER A 483 9.03 -7.16 -9.08
C SER A 483 9.02 -6.58 -7.66
N THR A 484 8.38 -5.42 -7.45
CA THR A 484 8.38 -4.70 -6.17
C THR A 484 7.06 -4.79 -5.40
N GLU A 485 5.97 -5.22 -6.05
CA GLU A 485 4.59 -5.11 -5.53
C GLU A 485 4.41 -5.78 -4.17
N ARG A 486 4.80 -7.04 -4.06
CA ARG A 486 4.61 -7.84 -2.84
C ARG A 486 5.32 -7.21 -1.64
N MET A 487 6.58 -6.84 -1.81
CA MET A 487 7.39 -6.26 -0.74
C MET A 487 6.91 -4.85 -0.39
N ALA A 488 6.54 -4.04 -1.38
CA ALA A 488 5.96 -2.72 -1.15
C ALA A 488 4.66 -2.80 -0.35
N LYS A 489 3.73 -3.70 -0.72
CA LYS A 489 2.47 -3.90 0.01
C LYS A 489 2.72 -4.29 1.47
N ARG A 490 3.65 -5.23 1.71
CA ARG A 490 4.00 -5.69 3.08
C ARG A 490 4.61 -4.60 3.94
N LEU A 491 5.61 -3.87 3.41
CA LEU A 491 6.35 -2.85 4.16
C LEU A 491 5.55 -1.55 4.34
N LEU A 492 4.71 -1.17 3.37
CA LEU A 492 3.84 0.00 3.52
C LEU A 492 2.64 -0.26 4.43
N GLY A 493 2.11 -1.49 4.42
CA GLY A 493 0.84 -1.82 5.08
C GLY A 493 -0.39 -1.48 4.25
N PHE A 494 -0.20 -1.06 3.00
CA PHE A 494 -1.23 -0.85 2.01
C PHE A 494 -0.64 -1.08 0.61
N HIS A 495 -1.49 -1.38 -0.37
CA HIS A 495 -1.03 -1.62 -1.73
C HIS A 495 -0.56 -0.30 -2.39
N PRO A 496 0.65 -0.24 -2.99
CA PRO A 496 1.22 1.02 -3.51
C PRO A 496 0.38 1.68 -4.60
N ASP A 497 -0.46 0.91 -5.28
CA ASP A 497 -1.33 1.40 -6.35
C ASP A 497 -2.71 1.90 -5.89
N SER A 498 -3.01 1.84 -4.59
CA SER A 498 -4.29 2.29 -4.03
C SER A 498 -4.63 3.73 -4.42
N THR A 499 -3.64 4.61 -4.42
CA THR A 499 -3.84 6.03 -4.79
C THR A 499 -4.25 6.25 -6.24
N ARG A 500 -3.85 5.37 -7.18
CA ARG A 500 -4.27 5.47 -8.59
C ARG A 500 -5.70 4.95 -8.73
N LEU A 501 -5.97 3.74 -8.26
CA LEU A 501 -7.31 3.16 -8.33
C LEU A 501 -8.35 3.97 -7.55
N ALA A 502 -7.97 4.59 -6.43
CA ALA A 502 -8.84 5.52 -5.72
C ALA A 502 -9.26 6.73 -6.56
N ARG A 503 -8.38 7.22 -7.44
CA ARG A 503 -8.70 8.32 -8.37
C ARG A 503 -9.67 7.85 -9.45
N GLU A 504 -9.44 6.68 -10.02
CA GLU A 504 -10.37 6.08 -10.99
C GLU A 504 -11.76 5.85 -10.39
N VAL A 505 -11.86 5.41 -9.13
CA VAL A 505 -13.15 5.32 -8.42
C VAL A 505 -13.75 6.71 -8.18
N THR A 506 -12.91 7.68 -7.82
CA THR A 506 -13.38 9.05 -7.56
C THR A 506 -14.09 9.62 -8.78
N VAL A 507 -13.54 9.45 -9.98
CA VAL A 507 -14.13 9.99 -11.22
C VAL A 507 -15.20 9.09 -11.84
N GLY A 508 -15.58 7.98 -11.18
CA GLY A 508 -16.62 7.08 -11.67
C GLY A 508 -16.17 6.12 -12.78
N PHE A 509 -14.87 5.99 -13.05
CA PHE A 509 -14.38 5.07 -14.09
C PHE A 509 -14.66 3.60 -13.76
N ILE A 510 -14.32 3.23 -12.52
CA ILE A 510 -14.47 1.89 -11.97
C ILE A 510 -15.23 1.98 -10.66
N THR A 511 -15.87 0.89 -10.27
CA THR A 511 -16.51 0.81 -8.96
C THR A 511 -15.48 0.58 -7.86
N LYS A 512 -15.87 0.88 -6.62
CA LYS A 512 -15.03 0.64 -5.44
C LYS A 512 -14.69 -0.85 -5.30
N GLU A 513 -15.63 -1.73 -5.61
CA GLU A 513 -15.50 -3.20 -5.56
C GLU A 513 -14.48 -3.69 -6.58
N GLN A 514 -14.54 -3.18 -7.82
CA GLN A 514 -13.55 -3.49 -8.87
C GLN A 514 -12.14 -3.07 -8.43
N ALA A 515 -12.00 -1.88 -7.85
CA ALA A 515 -10.72 -1.41 -7.32
C ALA A 515 -10.22 -2.29 -6.16
N LEU A 516 -11.08 -2.69 -5.23
CA LEU A 516 -10.71 -3.60 -4.13
C LEU A 516 -10.27 -4.97 -4.65
N LYS A 517 -10.98 -5.54 -5.62
CA LYS A 517 -10.60 -6.80 -6.29
C LYS A 517 -9.21 -6.68 -6.92
N ALA A 518 -8.95 -5.59 -7.65
CA ALA A 518 -7.66 -5.34 -8.28
C ALA A 518 -6.50 -5.19 -7.27
N LEU A 519 -6.72 -4.53 -6.13
CA LEU A 519 -5.72 -4.41 -5.05
C LEU A 519 -5.49 -5.72 -4.28
N GLY A 520 -6.45 -6.65 -4.37
CA GLY A 520 -6.39 -8.00 -3.81
C GLY A 520 -5.48 -8.93 -4.61
N LYS A 521 -5.45 -8.80 -5.94
CA LYS A 521 -4.61 -9.61 -6.84
C LYS A 521 -3.16 -9.14 -6.79
N LEU A 522 -2.26 -10.05 -6.41
CA LEU A 522 -0.82 -9.84 -6.49
C LEU A 522 -0.25 -10.52 -7.73
N HIS A 523 0.79 -9.92 -8.32
CA HIS A 523 1.42 -10.36 -9.56
C HIS A 523 2.80 -10.90 -9.22
N PRO A 524 2.95 -12.23 -8.98
CA PRO A 524 4.25 -12.81 -8.71
C PRO A 524 5.19 -12.59 -9.89
N TYR A 525 6.46 -12.36 -9.59
CA TYR A 525 7.49 -12.21 -10.59
C TYR A 525 8.79 -12.80 -10.08
N LYS A 526 9.50 -13.51 -10.97
CA LYS A 526 10.71 -14.26 -10.61
C LYS A 526 11.93 -13.37 -10.45
N ASP A 527 12.03 -12.33 -11.27
CA ASP A 527 13.19 -11.45 -11.27
C ASP A 527 13.07 -10.44 -10.12
N SER A 528 14.17 -10.27 -9.40
CA SER A 528 14.36 -9.21 -8.42
C SER A 528 14.30 -7.82 -9.08
N PRO A 529 14.02 -6.75 -8.31
CA PRO A 529 14.04 -5.39 -8.84
C PRO A 529 15.37 -5.01 -9.51
N ARG A 530 16.51 -5.51 -9.02
CA ARG A 530 17.82 -5.27 -9.65
C ARG A 530 17.93 -5.96 -11.00
N GLU A 531 17.54 -7.23 -11.09
CA GLU A 531 17.57 -7.99 -12.34
C GLU A 531 16.68 -7.36 -13.40
N VAL A 532 15.49 -6.87 -13.03
CA VAL A 532 14.62 -6.12 -13.96
C VAL A 532 15.34 -4.90 -14.53
N LEU A 533 16.01 -4.11 -13.69
CA LEU A 533 16.71 -2.91 -14.15
C LEU A 533 17.99 -3.22 -14.94
N LYS A 534 18.68 -4.31 -14.63
CA LYS A 534 19.81 -4.81 -15.44
C LYS A 534 19.34 -5.25 -16.83
N LYS A 535 18.28 -6.05 -16.91
CA LYS A 535 17.65 -6.46 -18.19
C LYS A 535 17.15 -5.26 -18.99
N ALA A 536 16.64 -4.24 -18.32
CA ALA A 536 16.22 -2.98 -18.94
C ALA A 536 17.39 -2.09 -19.42
N LYS A 537 18.64 -2.42 -19.06
CA LYS A 537 19.85 -1.60 -19.27
C LYS A 537 19.78 -0.24 -18.55
N ILE A 538 19.09 -0.20 -17.42
CA ILE A 538 19.03 0.96 -16.52
C ILE A 538 20.12 0.87 -15.45
N LEU A 539 20.43 -0.30 -14.93
CA LEU A 539 21.56 -0.50 -14.01
C LEU A 539 22.60 -1.43 -14.63
N LYS A 540 23.85 -1.31 -14.18
CA LYS A 540 24.94 -2.20 -14.57
C LYS A 540 24.89 -3.50 -13.76
#